data_AF-A0A8I2G4T8-F1
#
_entry.id   AF-A0A8I2G4T8-F1
#
_cell.length_a   1.000
_cell.length_b   1.000
_cell.length_c   1.000
_cell.angle_alpha   90.00
_cell.angle_beta   90.00
_cell.angle_gamma   90.00
#
_symmetry.space_group_name_H-M   'P 1'
#
loop_
_entity.id
_entity.type
_entity.pdbx_description
1 polymer ?
#
loop_
_entity_poly.entity_id
_entity_poly.type
_entity_poly.pdbx_seq_one_letter_code
_entity_poly.pdbx_strand_id
1 'polypeptide(L)'
;MSKVLGAFKGLQNDQRRRIIDWITSKFGLLEDQQQVVKSLASISEKPADTRTYAEPEPVPASVGISEEPPVRGVTQVAEPIPVEEEPTPTPDEIIETDKISDSLKGLGLKRYRSIETLFLSSNVKTVPSKILLAAAYLQEKLNFEEISSFDINSRLKKMGYGVPNISSSLNSLLNKEPPLMVQIRKAGDSKQAKRKFRVTEEGLQLARTYLRGRGKGES
;
A
#
# COMPACT_ATOMS: atom_id res chain seq x y z
N MET A 1 2.19 3.39 33.55
CA MET A 1 3.47 3.49 32.80
C MET A 1 4.45 2.35 33.08
N SER A 2 4.19 1.44 34.02
CA SER A 2 5.17 0.43 34.49
C SER A 2 5.51 -0.70 33.49
N LYS A 3 4.65 -1.00 32.51
CA LYS A 3 4.93 -2.04 31.50
C LYS A 3 6.00 -1.64 30.48
N VAL A 4 6.16 -0.34 30.23
CA VAL A 4 7.16 0.16 29.27
C VAL A 4 8.57 0.04 29.85
N LEU A 5 8.76 0.37 31.13
CA LEU A 5 10.06 0.28 31.81
C LEU A 5 10.60 -1.16 31.90
N GLY A 6 9.72 -2.16 32.03
CA GLY A 6 10.10 -3.57 32.04
C GLY A 6 10.72 -4.04 30.72
N ALA A 7 10.24 -3.51 29.58
CA ALA A 7 10.75 -3.87 28.26
C ALA A 7 12.18 -3.37 28.01
N PHE A 8 12.62 -2.32 28.71
CA PHE A 8 13.97 -1.77 28.57
C PHE A 8 15.03 -2.49 29.41
N LYS A 9 14.65 -3.32 30.38
CA LYS A 9 15.56 -3.87 31.40
C LYS A 9 16.63 -4.83 30.84
N GLY A 10 16.47 -5.33 29.61
CA GLY A 10 17.42 -6.23 28.93
C GLY A 10 18.17 -5.62 27.74
N LEU A 11 17.93 -4.35 27.38
CA LEU A 11 18.58 -3.75 26.20
C LEU A 11 19.91 -3.10 26.56
N GLN A 12 20.89 -3.21 25.66
CA GLN A 12 22.16 -2.48 25.73
C GLN A 12 21.93 -0.97 25.55
N ASN A 13 22.82 -0.15 26.13
CA ASN A 13 22.66 1.31 26.18
C ASN A 13 22.52 1.95 24.79
N ASP A 14 23.26 1.46 23.78
CA ASP A 14 23.16 1.97 22.41
C ASP A 14 21.80 1.68 21.77
N GLN A 15 21.21 0.53 22.07
CA GLN A 15 19.88 0.17 21.58
C GLN A 15 18.81 1.06 22.22
N ARG A 16 18.95 1.35 23.52
CA ARG A 16 18.05 2.27 24.23
C ARG A 16 18.12 3.68 23.63
N ARG A 17 19.33 4.19 23.35
CA ARG A 17 19.53 5.50 22.71
C ARG A 17 18.89 5.57 21.32
N ARG A 18 19.09 4.55 20.48
CA ARG A 18 18.48 4.51 19.14
C ARG A 18 16.95 4.49 19.18
N ILE A 19 16.37 3.76 20.13
CA ILE A 19 14.91 3.71 20.31
C ILE A 19 14.38 5.08 20.76
N ILE A 20 15.05 5.72 21.72
CA ILE A 20 14.66 7.06 22.20
C ILE A 20 14.76 8.11 21.09
N ASP A 21 15.85 8.09 20.31
CA ASP A 21 16.07 9.01 19.19
C ASP A 21 15.02 8.81 18.09
N TRP A 22 14.71 7.56 17.75
CA TRP A 22 13.64 7.21 16.81
C TRP A 22 12.26 7.68 17.28
N ILE A 23 11.92 7.49 18.57
CA ILE A 23 10.65 7.97 19.13
C ILE A 23 10.58 9.50 19.05
N THR A 24 11.67 10.18 19.41
CA THR A 24 11.72 11.64 19.44
C THR A 24 11.57 12.23 18.03
N SER A 25 12.26 11.65 17.04
CA SER A 25 12.15 12.02 15.62
C SER A 25 10.75 11.74 15.05
N LYS A 26 10.16 10.58 15.40
CA LYS A 26 8.89 10.14 14.81
C LYS A 26 7.65 10.83 15.39
N PHE A 27 7.70 11.20 16.67
CA PHE A 27 6.55 11.75 17.38
C PHE A 27 6.67 13.24 17.71
N GLY A 28 7.81 13.89 17.42
CA GLY A 28 7.95 15.34 17.55
C GLY A 28 7.64 15.85 18.96
N LEU A 29 8.20 15.20 19.98
CA LEU A 29 7.95 15.56 21.38
C LEU A 29 8.52 16.96 21.67
N LEU A 30 7.65 17.90 22.06
CA LEU A 30 8.00 19.26 22.51
C LEU A 30 9.03 19.20 23.65
N GLU A 31 9.92 20.20 23.70
CA GLU A 31 11.04 20.32 24.67
C GLU A 31 10.66 19.96 26.13
N ASP A 32 9.46 20.32 26.59
CA ASP A 32 8.99 20.06 27.96
C ASP A 32 8.84 18.56 28.31
N GLN A 33 8.65 17.68 27.32
CA GLN A 33 8.60 16.22 27.53
C GLN A 33 9.98 15.56 27.41
N GLN A 34 11.00 16.25 26.86
CA GLN A 34 12.34 15.68 26.70
C GLN A 34 13.12 15.59 28.01
N GLN A 35 12.80 16.43 29.00
CA GLN A 35 13.47 16.44 30.31
C GLN A 35 13.24 15.12 31.06
N VAL A 36 12.03 14.57 31.01
CA VAL A 36 11.68 13.28 31.66
C VAL A 36 12.45 12.11 31.05
N VAL A 37 12.72 12.15 29.73
CA VAL A 37 13.45 11.08 29.02
C VAL A 37 14.96 11.17 29.28
N LYS A 38 15.51 12.38 29.42
CA LYS A 38 16.92 12.57 29.83
C LYS A 38 17.17 12.10 31.26
N SER A 39 16.24 12.33 32.19
CA SER A 39 16.36 11.83 33.57
C SER A 39 16.41 10.30 33.65
N LEU A 40 15.73 9.59 32.74
CA LEU A 40 15.70 8.13 32.69
C LEU A 40 17.02 7.50 32.20
N ALA A 41 17.86 8.25 31.47
CA ALA A 41 19.15 7.76 30.99
C ALA A 41 20.27 7.82 32.06
N SER A 42 20.06 8.57 33.15
CA SER A 42 21.07 8.77 34.20
C SER A 42 20.87 7.91 35.46
N ILE A 43 19.77 7.15 35.56
CA ILE A 43 19.52 6.26 36.70
C ILE A 43 20.03 4.86 36.36
N SER A 44 21.32 4.59 36.57
CA SER A 44 21.86 3.27 36.97
C SER A 44 23.39 3.25 36.88
N GLU A 45 24.07 3.86 37.84
CA GLU A 45 25.42 3.45 38.22
C GLU A 45 25.34 2.75 39.58
N LYS A 46 25.36 1.42 39.55
CA LYS A 46 25.81 0.60 40.67
C LYS A 46 26.93 -0.29 40.13
N PRO A 47 28.13 -0.26 40.74
CA PRO A 47 29.26 -1.06 40.27
C PRO A 47 28.93 -2.55 40.45
N ALA A 48 29.07 -3.32 39.37
CA ALA A 48 28.87 -4.75 39.37
C ALA A 48 30.09 -5.45 39.98
N ASP A 49 29.82 -6.20 41.03
CA ASP A 49 30.70 -7.16 41.68
C ASP A 49 31.30 -8.14 40.66
N THR A 50 32.61 -8.36 40.79
CA THR A 50 33.41 -9.37 40.14
C THR A 50 32.81 -10.77 40.29
N ARG A 51 32.42 -11.38 39.16
CA ARG A 51 32.23 -12.83 39.09
C ARG A 51 33.00 -13.39 37.90
N THR A 52 34.17 -13.93 38.24
CA THR A 52 34.99 -14.87 37.47
C THR A 52 34.11 -15.86 36.72
N TYR A 53 34.14 -15.80 35.39
CA TYR A 53 33.73 -16.91 34.54
C TYR A 53 34.98 -17.52 33.93
N ALA A 54 35.13 -18.81 34.21
CA ALA A 54 36.16 -19.66 33.66
C ALA A 54 36.04 -19.73 32.13
N GLU A 55 37.22 -19.69 31.53
CA GLU A 55 37.58 -20.01 30.16
C GLU A 55 36.97 -21.33 29.67
N PRO A 56 36.28 -21.35 28.52
CA PRO A 56 36.15 -22.55 27.71
C PRO A 56 37.08 -22.49 26.50
N GLU A 57 37.80 -23.60 26.32
CA GLU A 57 38.88 -23.86 25.37
C GLU A 57 38.57 -23.64 23.88
N PRO A 58 39.60 -23.43 23.04
CA PRO A 58 39.46 -23.33 21.59
C PRO A 58 39.21 -24.69 20.93
N VAL A 59 38.13 -24.80 20.16
CA VAL A 59 37.92 -25.93 19.25
C VAL A 59 38.50 -25.66 17.85
N PRO A 60 39.12 -26.65 17.20
CA PRO A 60 39.96 -26.48 16.01
C PRO A 60 39.19 -26.36 14.69
N ALA A 61 39.88 -25.78 13.72
CA ALA A 61 39.49 -25.64 12.32
C ALA A 61 39.38 -26.99 11.56
N SER A 62 38.45 -27.07 10.61
CA SER A 62 38.37 -28.02 9.47
C SER A 62 37.35 -27.41 8.49
N VAL A 63 37.68 -26.86 7.31
CA VAL A 63 38.18 -27.43 6.03
C VAL A 63 37.27 -28.50 5.42
N GLY A 64 36.76 -28.24 4.21
CA GLY A 64 36.05 -29.14 3.28
C GLY A 64 35.05 -28.33 2.42
N ILE A 65 35.44 -27.75 1.28
CA ILE A 65 35.50 -28.31 -0.09
C ILE A 65 34.24 -29.07 -0.52
N SER A 66 33.49 -28.51 -1.48
CA SER A 66 32.71 -29.17 -2.55
C SER A 66 32.17 -28.06 -3.44
N GLU A 67 32.87 -27.69 -4.52
CA GLU A 67 32.72 -28.20 -5.89
C GLU A 67 31.31 -27.98 -6.49
N GLU A 68 31.31 -27.18 -7.56
CA GLU A 68 30.23 -26.94 -8.52
C GLU A 68 29.69 -28.25 -9.14
N PRO A 69 28.52 -28.18 -9.78
CA PRO A 69 28.58 -28.45 -11.22
C PRO A 69 27.99 -27.34 -12.12
N PRO A 70 28.54 -27.16 -13.34
CA PRO A 70 28.02 -26.28 -14.37
C PRO A 70 27.11 -27.04 -15.35
N VAL A 71 25.93 -26.50 -15.67
CA VAL A 71 25.08 -26.85 -16.82
C VAL A 71 23.91 -25.87 -16.84
N ARG A 72 23.42 -25.29 -17.93
CA ARG A 72 23.42 -25.70 -19.34
C ARG A 72 23.03 -24.46 -20.15
N GLY A 73 23.73 -24.22 -21.25
CA GLY A 73 23.29 -23.28 -22.26
C GLY A 73 22.00 -23.73 -22.93
N VAL A 74 21.14 -22.77 -23.22
CA VAL A 74 20.18 -22.86 -24.33
C VAL A 74 20.23 -21.55 -25.07
N THR A 75 21.01 -21.59 -26.15
CA THR A 75 20.94 -20.70 -27.30
C THR A 75 19.64 -20.99 -28.04
N GLN A 76 18.76 -20.00 -28.15
CA GLN A 76 17.80 -19.79 -29.24
C GLN A 76 17.77 -18.26 -29.38
N VAL A 77 18.48 -17.61 -30.31
CA VAL A 77 18.24 -17.55 -31.77
C VAL A 77 16.77 -17.83 -32.10
N ALA A 78 15.94 -16.83 -31.87
CA ALA A 78 14.65 -16.69 -32.54
C ALA A 78 14.77 -15.49 -33.48
N GLU A 79 14.28 -15.73 -34.69
CA GLU A 79 14.47 -14.97 -35.92
C GLU A 79 13.96 -13.51 -35.85
N PRO A 80 14.52 -12.60 -36.67
CA PRO A 80 13.89 -11.31 -36.93
C PRO A 80 12.55 -11.55 -37.63
N ILE A 81 11.47 -11.24 -36.92
CA ILE A 81 10.11 -11.24 -37.46
C ILE A 81 10.09 -10.25 -38.65
N PRO A 82 9.65 -10.68 -39.85
CA PRO A 82 9.46 -9.78 -40.97
C PRO A 82 8.44 -8.70 -40.57
N VAL A 83 8.87 -7.46 -40.73
CA VAL A 83 8.04 -6.26 -40.66
C VAL A 83 7.10 -6.33 -41.87
N GLU A 84 5.90 -6.86 -41.66
CA GLU A 84 4.80 -6.68 -42.62
C GLU A 84 4.29 -5.25 -42.49
N GLU A 85 4.49 -4.52 -43.58
CA GLU A 85 3.99 -3.19 -43.84
C GLU A 85 2.46 -3.15 -43.81
N GLU A 86 1.98 -1.94 -43.53
CA GLU A 86 0.63 -1.50 -43.20
C GLU A 86 -0.50 -1.96 -44.13
N PRO A 87 -1.73 -1.95 -43.61
CA PRO A 87 -2.78 -1.21 -44.31
C PRO A 87 -3.07 0.10 -43.56
N THR A 88 -2.75 1.17 -44.26
CA THR A 88 -3.20 2.54 -44.00
C THR A 88 -4.71 2.59 -43.71
N PRO A 89 -5.14 3.17 -42.57
CA PRO A 89 -6.55 3.49 -42.38
C PRO A 89 -6.92 4.66 -43.30
N THR A 90 -7.86 4.38 -44.19
CA THR A 90 -8.51 5.32 -45.09
C THR A 90 -9.15 6.46 -44.28
N PRO A 91 -8.92 7.75 -44.62
CA PRO A 91 -9.42 8.88 -43.84
C PRO A 91 -10.79 9.33 -44.35
N ASP A 92 -11.85 8.51 -44.19
CA ASP A 92 -13.22 8.93 -44.53
C ASP A 92 -14.25 8.25 -43.62
N GLU A 93 -14.39 8.78 -42.39
CA GLU A 93 -15.67 9.00 -41.68
C GLU A 93 -15.34 9.42 -40.24
N ILE A 94 -14.94 10.67 -40.08
CA ILE A 94 -14.92 11.32 -38.77
C ILE A 94 -16.39 11.62 -38.43
N ILE A 95 -17.09 10.63 -37.90
CA ILE A 95 -18.33 10.89 -37.17
C ILE A 95 -17.91 11.65 -35.92
N GLU A 96 -18.27 12.94 -35.86
CA GLU A 96 -18.15 13.81 -34.69
C GLU A 96 -18.96 13.23 -33.50
N THR A 97 -18.42 12.23 -32.81
CA THR A 97 -18.99 11.70 -31.55
C THR A 97 -18.43 12.37 -30.30
N ASP A 98 -17.70 13.48 -30.44
CA ASP A 98 -16.97 14.10 -29.33
C ASP A 98 -17.81 14.95 -28.36
N LYS A 99 -19.11 15.10 -28.56
CA LYS A 99 -19.95 15.97 -27.69
C LYS A 99 -20.94 15.27 -26.77
N ILE A 100 -21.00 13.93 -26.75
CA ILE A 100 -21.90 13.20 -25.83
C ILE A 100 -21.12 12.61 -24.63
N SER A 101 -19.79 12.44 -24.74
CA SER A 101 -18.99 11.88 -23.64
C SER A 101 -18.73 12.85 -22.48
N ASP A 102 -18.90 14.16 -22.68
CA ASP A 102 -18.54 15.16 -21.66
C ASP A 102 -19.67 15.46 -20.65
N SER A 103 -20.93 15.35 -21.06
CA SER A 103 -22.08 15.56 -20.15
C SER A 103 -22.29 14.41 -19.15
N LEU A 104 -21.72 13.23 -19.44
CA LEU A 104 -21.70 12.08 -18.53
C LEU A 104 -20.42 11.99 -17.67
N LYS A 105 -19.40 12.84 -17.89
CA LYS A 105 -18.16 12.84 -17.07
C LYS A 105 -18.33 13.54 -15.72
N GLY A 106 -19.42 14.28 -15.51
CA GLY A 106 -19.77 14.94 -14.24
C GLY A 106 -20.57 14.08 -13.26
N LEU A 107 -20.51 12.74 -13.34
CA LEU A 107 -21.38 11.77 -12.62
C LEU A 107 -21.19 11.67 -11.09
N GLY A 108 -20.78 12.76 -10.46
CA GLY A 108 -21.17 13.06 -9.08
C GLY A 108 -20.23 12.59 -7.99
N LEU A 109 -19.11 11.91 -8.24
CA LEU A 109 -18.14 11.69 -7.15
C LEU A 109 -17.45 13.00 -6.75
N LYS A 110 -17.14 13.86 -7.73
CA LYS A 110 -16.51 15.18 -7.52
C LYS A 110 -17.38 16.15 -6.68
N ARG A 111 -18.71 15.97 -6.68
CA ARG A 111 -19.64 16.86 -5.94
C ARG A 111 -19.56 16.67 -4.42
N TYR A 112 -19.00 15.56 -3.95
CA TYR A 112 -18.90 15.28 -2.53
C TYR A 112 -17.65 15.90 -1.93
N ARG A 113 -17.80 16.72 -0.88
CA ARG A 113 -16.69 17.37 -0.17
C ARG A 113 -15.84 16.39 0.64
N SER A 114 -16.46 15.38 1.24
CA SER A 114 -15.78 14.32 2.00
C SER A 114 -16.16 12.94 1.47
N ILE A 115 -15.27 11.97 1.68
CA ILE A 115 -15.56 10.56 1.41
C ILE A 115 -16.68 10.04 2.32
N GLU A 116 -16.84 10.60 3.52
CA GLU A 116 -17.92 10.23 4.45
C GLU A 116 -19.30 10.56 3.85
N THR A 117 -19.46 11.79 3.33
CA THR A 117 -20.69 12.23 2.67
C THR A 117 -21.02 11.36 1.45
N LEU A 118 -19.99 10.95 0.73
CA LEU A 118 -20.13 10.05 -0.41
C LEU A 118 -20.62 8.66 0.01
N PHE A 119 -20.08 8.11 1.11
CA PHE A 119 -20.52 6.82 1.66
C PHE A 119 -21.92 6.86 2.26
N LEU A 120 -22.32 7.96 2.91
CA LEU A 120 -23.69 8.17 3.39
C LEU A 120 -24.71 8.26 2.24
N SER A 121 -24.24 8.66 1.06
CA SER A 121 -25.06 8.78 -0.14
C SER A 121 -25.05 7.52 -1.01
N SER A 122 -24.20 6.53 -0.71
CA SER A 122 -24.07 5.31 -1.49
C SER A 122 -24.68 4.11 -0.79
N ASN A 123 -25.12 3.13 -1.58
CA ASN A 123 -25.68 1.87 -1.08
C ASN A 123 -24.63 0.73 -1.07
N VAL A 124 -23.40 1.01 -0.62
CA VAL A 124 -22.32 0.00 -0.59
C VAL A 124 -22.36 -0.83 0.69
N LYS A 125 -22.71 -2.10 0.56
CA LYS A 125 -22.79 -3.04 1.70
C LYS A 125 -21.52 -3.87 1.85
N THR A 126 -20.96 -4.35 0.73
CA THR A 126 -19.84 -5.30 0.74
C THR A 126 -18.48 -4.60 0.87
N VAL A 127 -17.51 -5.30 1.44
CA VAL A 127 -16.14 -4.77 1.62
C VAL A 127 -15.46 -4.43 0.28
N PRO A 128 -15.51 -5.28 -0.77
CA PRO A 128 -14.93 -4.94 -2.07
C PRO A 128 -15.58 -3.71 -2.72
N SER A 129 -16.91 -3.56 -2.61
CA SER A 129 -17.60 -2.38 -3.14
C SER A 129 -17.22 -1.10 -2.41
N LYS A 130 -17.00 -1.16 -1.09
CA LYS A 130 -16.49 -0.03 -0.30
C LYS A 130 -15.07 0.37 -0.75
N ILE A 131 -14.20 -0.61 -0.97
CA ILE A 131 -12.84 -0.38 -1.48
C ILE A 131 -12.87 0.27 -2.86
N LEU A 132 -13.67 -0.26 -3.78
CA LEU A 132 -13.83 0.28 -5.13
C LEU A 132 -14.31 1.73 -5.10
N LEU A 133 -15.33 2.02 -4.28
CA LEU A 133 -15.89 3.36 -4.16
C LEU A 133 -14.88 4.36 -3.58
N ALA A 134 -14.11 3.94 -2.57
CA ALA A 134 -13.05 4.76 -2.00
C ALA A 134 -11.92 5.01 -3.02
N ALA A 135 -11.51 3.99 -3.78
CA ALA A 135 -10.51 4.13 -4.83
C ALA A 135 -10.98 5.07 -5.95
N ALA A 136 -12.22 4.92 -6.42
CA ALA A 136 -12.82 5.78 -7.44
C ALA A 136 -12.85 7.25 -7.00
N TYR A 137 -13.20 7.51 -5.73
CA TYR A 137 -13.18 8.87 -5.18
C TYR A 137 -11.77 9.47 -5.13
N LEU A 138 -10.75 8.68 -4.76
CA LEU A 138 -9.35 9.14 -4.75
C LEU A 138 -8.87 9.47 -6.17
N GLN A 139 -9.23 8.65 -7.17
CA GLN A 139 -8.86 8.89 -8.57
C GLN A 139 -9.52 10.15 -9.12
N GLU A 140 -10.85 10.29 -9.00
CA GLU A 140 -11.58 11.41 -9.61
C GLU A 140 -11.37 12.74 -8.89
N LYS A 141 -11.24 12.74 -7.57
CA LYS A 141 -11.17 13.98 -6.79
C LYS A 141 -9.75 14.48 -6.55
N LEU A 142 -8.82 13.57 -6.27
CA LEU A 142 -7.43 13.94 -6.02
C LEU A 142 -6.57 13.84 -7.29
N ASN A 143 -7.17 13.48 -8.44
CA ASN A 143 -6.48 13.25 -9.71
C ASN A 143 -5.28 12.31 -9.55
N PHE A 144 -5.36 11.33 -8.65
CA PHE A 144 -4.32 10.33 -8.51
C PHE A 144 -4.42 9.30 -9.62
N GLU A 145 -3.44 9.29 -10.52
CA GLU A 145 -3.30 8.24 -11.54
C GLU A 145 -3.00 6.88 -10.91
N GLU A 146 -2.28 6.88 -9.78
CA GLU A 146 -1.85 5.69 -9.08
C GLU A 146 -2.20 5.75 -7.58
N ILE A 147 -2.98 4.77 -7.13
CA ILE A 147 -3.48 4.69 -5.77
C ILE A 147 -2.83 3.50 -5.06
N SER A 148 -2.38 3.68 -3.82
CA SER A 148 -1.88 2.56 -3.02
C SER A 148 -2.99 1.94 -2.16
N SER A 149 -2.85 0.65 -1.84
CA SER A 149 -3.74 -0.02 -0.88
C SER A 149 -3.73 0.65 0.50
N PHE A 150 -2.60 1.24 0.89
CA PHE A 150 -2.48 1.99 2.14
C PHE A 150 -3.36 3.23 2.16
N ASP A 151 -3.37 4.01 1.06
CA ASP A 151 -4.16 5.23 0.97
C ASP A 151 -5.66 4.92 1.07
N ILE A 152 -6.10 3.87 0.37
CA ILE A 152 -7.49 3.40 0.41
C ILE A 152 -7.87 2.97 1.84
N ASN A 153 -7.08 2.09 2.46
CA ASN A 153 -7.40 1.58 3.80
C ASN A 153 -7.35 2.69 4.86
N SER A 154 -6.43 3.65 4.72
CA SER A 154 -6.32 4.77 5.65
C SER A 154 -7.57 5.65 5.63
N ARG A 155 -8.17 5.87 4.46
CA ARG A 155 -9.45 6.59 4.34
C ARG A 155 -10.61 5.78 4.92
N LEU A 156 -10.66 4.47 4.65
CA LEU A 156 -11.68 3.59 5.21
C LEU A 156 -11.62 3.51 6.74
N LYS A 157 -10.42 3.44 7.32
CA LYS A 157 -10.19 3.44 8.77
C LYS A 157 -10.70 4.71 9.45
N LYS A 158 -10.49 5.88 8.83
CA LYS A 158 -10.99 7.16 9.37
C LYS A 158 -12.52 7.17 9.52
N MET A 159 -13.23 6.44 8.67
CA MET A 159 -14.69 6.30 8.71
C MET A 159 -15.18 5.12 9.56
N GLY A 160 -14.28 4.37 10.20
CA GLY A 160 -14.63 3.16 10.96
C GLY A 160 -14.82 1.89 10.11
N TYR A 161 -14.57 1.93 8.80
CA TYR A 161 -14.68 0.78 7.89
C TYR A 161 -13.33 0.16 7.53
N GLY A 162 -12.36 0.21 8.44
CA GLY A 162 -11.02 -0.32 8.21
C GLY A 162 -11.04 -1.80 7.82
N VAL A 163 -10.29 -2.15 6.77
CA VAL A 163 -10.23 -3.53 6.26
C VAL A 163 -8.91 -4.17 6.70
N PRO A 164 -8.93 -5.24 7.50
CA PRO A 164 -7.71 -5.90 7.97
C PRO A 164 -6.95 -6.58 6.83
N ASN A 165 -7.67 -7.24 5.90
CA ASN A 165 -7.09 -7.91 4.74
C ASN A 165 -7.52 -7.24 3.42
N ILE A 166 -7.07 -6.00 3.20
CA ILE A 166 -7.42 -5.25 1.99
C ILE A 166 -6.91 -5.92 0.70
N SER A 167 -5.78 -6.63 0.76
CA SER A 167 -5.17 -7.29 -0.39
C SER A 167 -6.08 -8.36 -1.00
N SER A 168 -6.77 -9.15 -0.16
CA SER A 168 -7.73 -10.16 -0.64
C SER A 168 -8.88 -9.50 -1.42
N SER A 169 -9.48 -8.45 -0.87
CA SER A 169 -10.57 -7.73 -1.55
C SER A 169 -10.13 -7.01 -2.81
N LEU A 170 -8.91 -6.46 -2.85
CA LEU A 170 -8.35 -5.87 -4.08
C LEU A 170 -8.13 -6.94 -5.16
N ASN A 171 -7.62 -8.11 -4.80
CA ASN A 171 -7.48 -9.23 -5.73
C ASN A 171 -8.85 -9.67 -6.26
N SER A 172 -9.90 -9.66 -5.43
CA SER A 172 -11.26 -9.93 -5.91
C SER A 172 -11.77 -8.91 -6.92
N LEU A 173 -11.32 -7.64 -6.86
CA LEU A 173 -11.70 -6.60 -7.84
C LEU A 173 -10.88 -6.69 -9.14
N LEU A 174 -9.62 -7.13 -9.02
CA LEU A 174 -8.71 -7.38 -10.16
C LEU A 174 -9.16 -8.59 -10.98
N ASN A 175 -9.65 -9.64 -10.32
CA ASN A 175 -10.07 -10.89 -10.95
C ASN A 175 -11.53 -10.88 -11.44
N LYS A 176 -12.19 -9.72 -11.45
CA LYS A 176 -13.54 -9.60 -12.05
C LYS A 176 -13.43 -9.54 -13.57
N GLU A 177 -14.47 -9.99 -14.22
CA GLU A 177 -14.64 -9.88 -15.67
C GLU A 177 -15.88 -9.02 -15.93
N PRO A 178 -15.73 -7.76 -16.39
CA PRO A 178 -14.47 -7.04 -16.65
C PRO A 178 -13.73 -6.61 -15.36
N PRO A 179 -12.40 -6.39 -15.43
CA PRO A 179 -11.61 -5.99 -14.26
C PRO A 179 -12.00 -4.58 -13.82
N LEU A 180 -12.34 -4.43 -12.54
CA LEU A 180 -12.79 -3.16 -11.96
C LEU A 180 -11.62 -2.28 -11.49
N MET A 181 -10.47 -2.90 -11.29
CA MET A 181 -9.21 -2.25 -10.96
C MET A 181 -8.10 -2.98 -11.69
N VAL A 182 -7.01 -2.27 -11.95
CA VAL A 182 -5.77 -2.82 -12.51
C VAL A 182 -4.59 -2.44 -11.64
N GLN A 183 -3.61 -3.34 -11.52
CA GLN A 183 -2.36 -3.04 -10.85
C GLN A 183 -1.40 -2.43 -11.89
N ILE A 184 -0.91 -1.22 -11.62
CA ILE A 184 -0.01 -0.50 -12.53
C ILE A 184 1.44 -0.92 -12.29
N ARG A 185 1.88 -0.86 -11.04
CA ARG A 185 3.26 -1.21 -10.67
C ARG A 185 3.36 -1.69 -9.24
N LYS A 186 4.49 -2.31 -8.94
CA LYS A 186 4.92 -2.68 -7.59
C LYS A 186 6.07 -1.76 -7.20
N ALA A 187 5.92 -1.00 -6.12
CA ALA A 187 6.96 -0.08 -5.64
C ALA A 187 7.97 -0.84 -4.77
N GLY A 188 9.01 -1.35 -5.42
CA GLY A 188 10.14 -2.10 -4.83
C GLY A 188 10.09 -3.60 -5.11
N ASP A 189 11.24 -4.27 -4.92
CA ASP A 189 11.43 -5.69 -5.26
C ASP A 189 10.99 -6.65 -4.15
N SER A 190 10.93 -6.16 -2.91
CA SER A 190 10.54 -6.95 -1.75
C SER A 190 9.12 -7.53 -1.87
N LYS A 191 8.86 -8.66 -1.18
CA LYS A 191 7.52 -9.22 -0.99
C LYS A 191 6.56 -8.22 -0.32
N GLN A 192 7.08 -7.27 0.45
CA GLN A 192 6.30 -6.23 1.15
C GLN A 192 6.18 -4.91 0.37
N ALA A 193 6.67 -4.87 -0.86
CA ALA A 193 6.58 -3.69 -1.71
C ALA A 193 5.12 -3.25 -1.92
N LYS A 194 4.92 -1.93 -1.93
CA LYS A 194 3.59 -1.35 -2.03
C LYS A 194 3.07 -1.51 -3.47
N ARG A 195 1.91 -2.15 -3.62
CA ARG A 195 1.23 -2.24 -4.92
C ARG A 195 0.52 -0.93 -5.23
N LYS A 196 0.68 -0.45 -6.46
CA LYS A 196 0.00 0.72 -7.02
C LYS A 196 -1.08 0.24 -7.98
N PHE A 197 -2.27 0.81 -7.85
CA PHE A 197 -3.46 0.41 -8.58
C PHE A 197 -4.09 1.61 -9.26
N ARG A 198 -4.87 1.36 -10.30
CA ARG A 198 -5.74 2.31 -10.98
C ARG A 198 -7.12 1.69 -11.13
N VAL A 199 -8.16 2.51 -10.99
CA VAL A 199 -9.54 2.09 -11.25
C VAL A 199 -9.80 2.19 -12.75
N THR A 200 -10.36 1.12 -13.32
CA THR A 200 -10.74 1.07 -14.74
C THR A 200 -12.02 1.86 -14.99
N GLU A 201 -12.36 2.09 -16.25
CA GLU A 201 -13.61 2.76 -16.63
C GLU A 201 -14.84 1.99 -16.11
N GLU A 202 -14.84 0.67 -16.27
CA GLU A 202 -15.86 -0.24 -15.71
C GLU A 202 -16.00 -0.11 -14.19
N GLY A 203 -14.87 -0.02 -13.48
CA GLY A 203 -14.83 0.21 -12.04
C GLY A 203 -15.45 1.55 -11.64
N LEU A 204 -15.17 2.61 -12.40
CA LEU A 204 -15.76 3.94 -12.19
C LEU A 204 -17.26 3.93 -12.47
N GLN A 205 -17.70 3.26 -13.53
CA GLN A 205 -19.11 3.11 -13.87
C GLN A 205 -19.88 2.35 -12.78
N LEU A 206 -19.32 1.26 -12.26
CA LEU A 206 -19.91 0.52 -11.15
C LEU A 206 -19.97 1.37 -9.87
N ALA A 207 -18.91 2.13 -9.57
CA ALA A 207 -18.89 3.05 -8.44
C ALA A 207 -20.00 4.11 -8.53
N ARG A 208 -20.26 4.62 -9.73
CA ARG A 208 -21.35 5.58 -10.01
C ARG A 208 -22.72 4.94 -9.80
N THR A 209 -22.90 3.67 -10.15
CA THR A 209 -24.16 2.94 -9.91
C THR A 209 -24.52 2.87 -8.43
N TYR A 210 -23.55 2.71 -7.53
CA TYR A 210 -23.81 2.70 -6.08
C TYR A 210 -24.36 4.03 -5.55
N LEU A 211 -24.10 5.15 -6.24
CA LEU A 211 -24.62 6.47 -5.88
C LEU A 211 -26.00 6.73 -6.50
N ARG A 212 -26.32 6.10 -7.63
CA ARG A 212 -27.59 6.27 -8.35
C ARG A 212 -28.73 5.45 -7.74
N GLY A 213 -28.42 4.39 -6.99
CA GLY A 213 -29.39 3.45 -6.39
C GLY A 213 -30.38 4.03 -5.37
N ARG A 214 -30.42 5.35 -5.13
CA ARG A 214 -31.50 6.03 -4.39
C ARG A 214 -32.65 6.54 -5.26
N GLY A 215 -32.58 6.41 -6.59
CA GLY A 215 -33.56 7.02 -7.52
C GLY A 215 -34.06 6.11 -8.65
N LYS A 216 -33.91 4.78 -8.55
CA LYS A 216 -34.38 3.85 -9.61
C LYS A 216 -35.14 2.66 -9.01
N GLY A 217 -36.24 2.97 -8.36
CA GLY A 217 -37.14 1.99 -7.75
C GLY A 217 -38.43 2.62 -7.29
N GLU A 218 -39.18 3.24 -8.22
CA GLU A 218 -40.63 3.47 -8.15
C GLU A 218 -41.10 4.06 -9.50
N SER A 219 -41.56 3.18 -10.38
CA SER A 219 -42.55 3.43 -11.44
C SER A 219 -43.19 2.09 -11.78
#